data_AF-A0AB39V195-F1
#
_entry.id   AF-A0AB39V195-F1
#
_cell.length_a   1.000
_cell.length_b   1.000
_cell.length_c   1.000
_cell.angle_alpha   90.00
_cell.angle_beta   90.00
_cell.angle_gamma   90.00
#
_symmetry.space_group_name_H-M   'P 1'
#
loop_
_entity.id
_entity.type
_entity.pdbx_description
1 polymer ?
#
loop_
_entity_poly.entity_id
_entity_poly.type
_entity_poly.pdbx_seq_one_letter_code
_entity_poly.pdbx_strand_id
1 'polypeptide(L)'
;MRPLFPSATKPEAPPASLDVLRSARRTLACPVAAIGGITPERTRRVLEAGADLVVVSGALFGAASAEEVCRRAGVFVSEIESWFGEVS
;
A
#
# COMPACT_ATOMS: atom_id res chain seq x y z
N MET A 1 -4.62 3.21 15.11
CA MET A 1 -4.47 3.40 13.65
C MET A 1 -5.35 2.42 12.89
N ARG A 2 -6.24 2.93 12.03
CA ARG A 2 -7.15 2.15 11.17
C ARG A 2 -6.41 1.69 9.90
N PRO A 3 -6.69 0.50 9.33
CA PRO A 3 -6.07 0.07 8.08
C PRO A 3 -6.70 0.82 6.89
N LEU A 4 -5.98 1.01 5.78
CA LEU A 4 -6.55 1.64 4.58
C LEU A 4 -7.55 0.73 3.84
N PHE A 5 -7.39 -0.58 3.97
CA PHE A 5 -8.29 -1.59 3.44
C PHE A 5 -8.53 -2.70 4.48
N PRO A 6 -9.57 -3.55 4.32
CA PRO A 6 -9.78 -4.69 5.20
C PRO A 6 -8.51 -5.54 5.36
N SER A 7 -8.20 -5.94 6.60
CA SER A 7 -6.95 -6.64 6.94
C SER A 7 -7.19 -7.70 8.00
N ALA A 8 -6.60 -8.87 7.81
CA ALA A 8 -6.67 -9.98 8.76
C ALA A 8 -6.06 -9.66 10.14
N THR A 9 -5.12 -8.71 10.22
CA THR A 9 -4.50 -8.30 11.49
C THR A 9 -5.45 -7.43 12.34
N LYS A 10 -6.47 -6.81 11.74
CA LYS A 10 -7.46 -5.95 12.42
C LYS A 10 -8.84 -6.09 11.76
N PRO A 11 -9.52 -7.24 11.91
CA PRO A 11 -10.77 -7.53 11.19
C PRO A 11 -11.92 -6.60 11.58
N GLU A 12 -11.98 -6.21 12.86
CA GLU A 12 -13.05 -5.35 13.42
C GLU A 12 -12.80 -3.85 13.19
N ALA A 13 -11.64 -3.47 12.65
CA ALA A 13 -11.30 -2.06 12.47
C ALA A 13 -11.84 -1.56 11.12
N PRO A 14 -12.78 -0.59 11.11
CA PRO A 14 -13.29 -0.07 9.86
C PRO A 14 -12.18 0.62 9.05
N PRO A 15 -12.12 0.44 7.72
CA PRO A 15 -11.07 1.04 6.90
C PRO A 15 -11.02 2.58 7.02
N ALA A 16 -9.84 3.15 6.82
CA ALA A 16 -9.67 4.59 6.64
C ALA A 16 -10.00 5.00 5.20
N SER A 17 -10.50 6.22 5.00
CA SER A 17 -10.67 6.77 3.65
C SER A 17 -9.30 7.12 3.05
N LEU A 18 -9.16 6.93 1.73
CA LEU A 18 -8.03 7.43 0.96
C LEU A 18 -7.91 8.97 1.02
N ASP A 19 -8.99 9.68 1.38
CA ASP A 19 -8.96 11.14 1.59
C ASP A 19 -7.99 11.54 2.72
N VAL A 20 -7.70 10.64 3.65
CA VAL A 20 -6.69 10.88 4.69
C VAL A 20 -5.31 11.07 4.07
N LEU A 21 -4.98 10.29 3.02
CA LEU A 21 -3.72 10.43 2.31
C LEU A 21 -3.67 11.72 1.51
N ARG A 22 -4.78 12.07 0.84
CA ARG A 22 -4.90 13.34 0.11
C ARG A 22 -4.75 14.54 1.03
N SER A 23 -5.36 14.47 2.21
CA SER A 23 -5.23 15.52 3.23
C SER A 23 -3.80 15.59 3.74
N ALA A 24 -3.20 14.46 4.12
CA ALA A 24 -1.83 14.38 4.63
C ALA A 24 -0.83 14.96 3.62
N ARG A 25 -0.97 14.61 2.33
CA ARG A 25 -0.10 15.12 1.25
C ARG A 25 -0.18 16.64 1.10
N ARG A 26 -1.34 17.25 1.37
CA ARG A 26 -1.49 18.71 1.31
C ARG A 26 -0.97 19.43 2.55
N THR A 27 -1.03 18.79 3.72
CA THR A 27 -0.78 19.47 5.01
C THR A 27 0.58 19.16 5.60
N LEU A 28 1.21 18.04 5.23
CA LEU A 28 2.47 17.59 5.78
C LEU A 28 3.60 17.90 4.79
N ALA A 29 4.73 18.37 5.33
CA ALA A 29 5.96 18.58 4.57
C ALA A 29 6.88 17.35 4.55
N CYS A 30 6.42 16.20 5.07
CA CYS A 30 7.17 14.95 5.13
C CYS A 30 6.51 13.85 4.26
N PRO A 31 7.28 12.82 3.86
CA PRO A 31 6.75 11.72 3.08
C PRO A 31 5.59 11.00 3.77
N VAL A 32 4.54 10.67 3.02
CA VAL A 32 3.34 9.99 3.52
C VAL A 32 3.40 8.49 3.20
N ALA A 33 3.38 7.65 4.23
CA ALA A 33 3.34 6.21 4.07
C ALA A 33 1.91 5.64 4.21
N ALA A 34 1.52 4.82 3.24
CA ALA A 34 0.27 4.06 3.26
C ALA A 34 0.49 2.64 3.79
N ILE A 35 -0.34 2.21 4.74
CA ILE A 35 -0.28 0.86 5.33
C ILE A 35 -1.69 0.31 5.64
N GLY A 36 -1.82 -1.01 5.55
CA GLY A 36 -2.97 -1.76 6.05
C GLY A 36 -3.85 -2.29 4.93
N GLY A 37 -3.82 -3.61 4.72
CA GLY A 37 -4.65 -4.31 3.73
C GLY A 37 -4.29 -4.02 2.27
N ILE A 38 -3.08 -3.49 2.02
CA ILE A 38 -2.59 -3.21 0.66
C ILE A 38 -2.15 -4.51 0.01
N THR A 39 -2.69 -4.76 -1.19
CA THR A 39 -2.31 -5.82 -2.12
C THR A 39 -1.73 -5.18 -3.38
N PRO A 40 -1.03 -5.92 -4.26
CA PRO A 40 -0.42 -5.33 -5.46
C PRO A 40 -1.41 -4.51 -6.30
N GLU A 41 -2.62 -5.02 -6.49
CA GLU A 41 -3.69 -4.41 -7.30
C GLU A 41 -4.24 -3.11 -6.69
N ARG A 42 -4.00 -2.90 -5.39
CA ARG A 42 -4.44 -1.69 -4.66
C ARG A 42 -3.34 -0.62 -4.63
N THR A 43 -2.10 -0.98 -4.96
CA THR A 43 -0.90 -0.12 -4.89
C THR A 43 -1.10 1.17 -5.68
N ARG A 44 -1.66 1.09 -6.89
CA ARG A 44 -1.96 2.27 -7.70
C ARG A 44 -2.91 3.25 -7.02
N ARG A 45 -4.01 2.76 -6.45
CA ARG A 45 -5.03 3.61 -5.78
C ARG A 45 -4.47 4.36 -4.57
N VAL A 46 -3.51 3.77 -3.86
CA VAL A 46 -2.86 4.43 -2.71
C VAL A 46 -1.85 5.47 -3.16
N LEU A 47 -1.10 5.20 -4.23
CA LEU A 47 -0.16 6.16 -4.83
C LEU A 47 -0.90 7.36 -5.43
N GLU A 48 -1.98 7.13 -6.20
CA GLU A 48 -2.87 8.18 -6.72
C GLU A 48 -3.49 9.04 -5.61
N ALA A 49 -3.69 8.48 -4.42
CA ALA A 49 -4.21 9.21 -3.27
C ALA A 49 -3.15 10.10 -2.58
N GLY A 50 -1.89 10.06 -3.04
CA GLY A 50 -0.80 10.90 -2.54
C GLY A 50 0.14 10.23 -1.54
N ALA A 51 0.15 8.90 -1.48
CA ALA A 51 1.18 8.19 -0.72
C ALA A 51 2.53 8.24 -1.45
N ASP A 52 3.60 8.55 -0.73
CA ASP A 52 4.98 8.47 -1.21
C ASP A 52 5.58 7.07 -1.01
N LEU A 53 5.05 6.33 -0.03
CA LEU A 53 5.56 5.02 0.38
C LEU A 53 4.39 4.03 0.57
N VAL A 54 4.59 2.78 0.17
CA VAL A 54 3.64 1.69 0.38
C VAL A 54 4.24 0.65 1.30
N VAL A 55 3.55 0.35 2.40
CA VAL A 55 4.00 -0.60 3.42
C VAL A 55 3.08 -1.82 3.44
N VAL A 56 3.69 -2.98 3.20
CA VAL A 56 2.99 -4.27 3.10
C VAL A 56 3.59 -5.27 4.08
N SER A 57 2.74 -6.15 4.62
CA SER A 57 3.15 -7.24 5.51
C SER A 57 2.40 -8.51 5.16
N GLY A 58 1.12 -8.64 5.53
CA GLY A 58 0.35 -9.87 5.28
C GLY A 58 0.26 -10.28 3.80
N ALA A 59 0.11 -9.34 2.87
CA ALA A 59 0.11 -9.65 1.44
C ALA A 59 1.46 -10.22 0.97
N LEU A 60 2.57 -9.80 1.58
CA LEU A 60 3.92 -10.24 1.23
C LEU A 60 4.30 -11.53 1.97
N PHE A 61 4.26 -11.50 3.31
CA PHE A 61 4.75 -12.58 4.19
C PHE A 61 3.70 -13.64 4.53
N GLY A 62 2.42 -13.44 4.19
CA GLY A 62 1.38 -14.48 4.29
C GLY A 62 1.49 -15.54 3.18
N ALA A 63 2.70 -15.81 2.70
CA ALA A 63 3.01 -16.77 1.65
C ALA A 63 3.36 -18.13 2.25
N ALA A 64 3.18 -19.20 1.46
CA ALA A 64 3.46 -20.57 1.90
C ALA A 64 4.96 -20.93 1.86
N SER A 65 5.78 -20.17 1.13
CA SER A 65 7.23 -20.40 1.02
C SER A 65 8.00 -19.10 0.75
N ALA A 66 9.33 -19.15 0.89
CA ALA A 66 10.20 -18.01 0.61
C ALA A 66 10.20 -17.64 -0.88
N GLU A 67 10.14 -18.62 -1.78
CA GLU A 67 10.02 -18.39 -3.23
C GLU A 67 8.75 -17.59 -3.56
N GLU A 68 7.65 -17.92 -2.90
CA GLU A 68 6.39 -17.21 -3.06
C GLU A 68 6.47 -15.78 -2.49
N VAL A 69 7.19 -15.55 -1.40
CA VAL A 69 7.48 -14.19 -0.91
C VAL A 69 8.25 -13.39 -1.96
N CYS A 70 9.32 -13.95 -2.53
CA CYS A 70 10.11 -13.31 -3.57
C CYS A 70 9.27 -12.98 -4.81
N ARG A 71 8.42 -13.93 -5.25
CA ARG A 71 7.50 -13.72 -6.36
C ARG A 71 6.55 -12.56 -6.09
N ARG A 72 5.92 -12.53 -4.91
CA ARG A 72 5.00 -11.45 -4.51
C ARG A 72 5.72 -10.10 -4.40
N ALA A 73 6.95 -10.08 -3.88
CA ALA A 73 7.77 -8.87 -3.84
C ALA A 73 8.01 -8.32 -5.26
N GLY A 74 8.34 -9.19 -6.21
CA GLY A 74 8.51 -8.81 -7.62
C GLY A 74 7.26 -8.19 -8.23
N VAL A 75 6.07 -8.71 -7.91
CA VAL A 75 4.80 -8.10 -8.36
C VAL A 75 4.63 -6.69 -7.78
N PHE A 76 4.88 -6.49 -6.48
CA PHE A 76 4.82 -5.15 -5.88
C PHE A 76 5.80 -4.18 -6.55
N VAL A 77 7.04 -4.60 -6.79
CA VAL A 77 8.05 -3.77 -7.48
C VAL A 77 7.57 -3.39 -8.88
N SER A 78 7.10 -4.36 -9.67
CA SER A 78 6.61 -4.11 -11.04
C SER A 78 5.45 -3.12 -11.08
N GLU A 79 4.49 -3.21 -10.16
CA GLU A 79 3.35 -2.29 -10.10
C GLU A 79 3.79 -0.86 -9.73
N ILE A 80 4.73 -0.74 -8.80
CA ILE A 80 5.28 0.56 -8.36
C ILE A 80 6.13 1.19 -9.47
N GLU A 81 6.96 0.41 -10.15
CA GLU A 81 7.77 0.88 -11.27
C GLU A 81 6.91 1.31 -12.46
N SER A 82 5.88 0.54 -12.81
CA SER A 82 4.92 0.91 -13.86
C SER A 82 4.28 2.27 -13.55
N TRP A 83 3.85 2.48 -12.31
CA TRP A 83 3.31 3.77 -11.88
C TRP A 83 4.31 4.90 -12.10
N PHE A 84 5.54 4.79 -11.61
CA PHE A 84 6.54 5.85 -11.76
C PHE A 84 6.93 6.12 -13.22
N GLY A 85 6.91 5.09 -14.07
CA GLY A 85 7.11 5.25 -15.51
C GLY A 85 5.98 6.00 -16.22
N GLU A 86 4.76 5.99 -15.69
CA GLU A 86 3.60 6.69 -16.27
C GLU A 86 3.50 8.17 -15.86
N VAL A 87 4.02 8.54 -14.69
CA VAL A 87 3.98 9.93 -14.16
C VAL A 87 5.24 10.76 -14.43
N SER A 88 6.23 10.19 -15.13
CA SER A 88 7.47 10.87 -15.56
C SER A 88 7.32 11.48 -16.96
#